data_AF-D4XW11-F1
#
_entry.id   AF-D4XW11-F1
#
_cell.length_a   1.000
_cell.length_b   1.000
_cell.length_c   1.000
_cell.angle_alpha   90.00
_cell.angle_beta   90.00
_cell.angle_gamma   90.00
#
_symmetry.space_group_name_H-M   'P 1'
#
loop_
_entity.id
_entity.type
_entity.pdbx_description
1 polymer ?
#
loop_
_entity_poly.entity_id
_entity_poly.type
_entity_poly.pdbx_seq_one_letter_code
_entity_poly.pdbx_strand_id
1 'polypeptide(L)'
;MNLVNLSYSLNQTYLVHESAFKDVIPKAINEIKYVKLVNDPRISFDEKNDNVEIYLELKFKTNKDVDALIKKVFSKIEEETINLIDITPKNIQVRIIGFY
;
A
#
# COMPACT_ATOMS: atom_id res chain seq x y z
N MET A 1 0.80 -7.72 -17.63
CA MET A 1 0.75 -8.74 -16.57
C MET A 1 1.89 -8.40 -15.65
N ASN A 2 1.60 -7.85 -14.47
CA ASN A 2 2.61 -7.26 -13.59
C ASN A 2 2.81 -8.16 -12.37
N LEU A 3 4.07 -8.46 -12.05
CA LEU A 3 4.49 -9.46 -11.06
C LEU A 3 5.68 -8.90 -10.28
N VAL A 4 5.78 -9.18 -8.98
CA VAL A 4 7.01 -8.93 -8.19
C VAL A 4 7.81 -10.21 -8.06
N ASN A 5 9.11 -10.14 -8.36
CA ASN A 5 10.09 -11.19 -8.12
C ASN A 5 10.70 -11.02 -6.73
N LEU A 6 10.38 -11.93 -5.81
CA LEU A 6 10.97 -11.94 -4.49
C LEU A 6 12.04 -13.03 -4.43
N SER A 7 13.29 -12.64 -4.19
CA SER A 7 14.39 -13.59 -3.97
C SER A 7 14.47 -13.93 -2.49
N TYR A 8 13.89 -15.05 -2.09
CA TYR A 8 14.03 -15.57 -0.73
C TYR A 8 15.29 -16.42 -0.62
N SER A 9 15.99 -16.35 0.51
CA SER A 9 17.19 -17.17 0.74
C SER A 9 16.92 -18.66 0.44
N LEU A 10 17.87 -19.33 -0.22
CA LEU A 10 17.78 -20.65 -0.88
C LEU A 10 17.21 -20.68 -2.32
N ASN A 11 17.55 -19.72 -3.20
CA ASN A 11 17.27 -19.78 -4.65
C ASN A 11 15.79 -19.98 -5.03
N GLN A 12 14.86 -19.48 -4.21
CA GLN A 12 13.43 -19.55 -4.52
C GLN A 12 12.92 -18.15 -4.91
N THR A 13 12.32 -18.07 -6.10
CA THR A 13 11.66 -16.86 -6.59
C THR A 13 10.16 -17.03 -6.44
N TYR A 14 9.54 -16.15 -5.65
CA TYR A 14 8.07 -16.08 -5.54
C TYR A 14 7.57 -14.95 -6.42
N LEU A 15 6.45 -15.22 -7.10
CA LEU A 15 5.75 -14.26 -7.95
C LEU A 15 4.50 -13.79 -7.21
N VAL A 16 4.48 -12.54 -6.78
CA VAL A 16 3.29 -11.94 -6.18
C VAL A 16 2.57 -11.10 -7.23
N HIS A 17 1.30 -11.43 -7.45
CA HIS A 17 0.45 -10.73 -8.40
C HIS A 17 0.00 -9.37 -7.85
N GLU A 18 -0.12 -8.39 -8.74
CA GLU A 18 -0.71 -7.07 -8.43
C GLU A 18 -2.08 -7.17 -7.74
N SER A 19 -2.86 -8.21 -8.05
CA SER A 19 -4.16 -8.46 -7.43
C SER A 19 -4.06 -8.68 -5.92
N ALA A 20 -3.00 -9.30 -5.42
CA ALA A 20 -2.83 -9.52 -3.98
C ALA A 20 -2.72 -8.18 -3.23
N PHE A 21 -1.99 -7.21 -3.79
CA PHE A 21 -1.93 -5.85 -3.26
C PHE A 21 -3.28 -5.14 -3.33
N LYS A 22 -4.01 -5.31 -4.44
CA LYS A 22 -5.37 -4.76 -4.61
C LYS A 22 -6.38 -5.35 -3.64
N ASP A 23 -6.15 -6.55 -3.11
CA ASP A 23 -7.01 -7.16 -2.11
C ASP A 23 -6.64 -6.74 -0.68
N VAL A 24 -5.34 -6.63 -0.39
CA VAL A 24 -4.84 -6.37 0.97
C VAL A 24 -4.92 -4.89 1.34
N ILE A 25 -4.47 -4.00 0.45
CA ILE A 25 -4.34 -2.57 0.74
C ILE A 25 -5.70 -1.91 1.06
N PRO A 26 -6.77 -2.14 0.30
CA PRO A 26 -8.08 -1.55 0.65
C PRO A 26 -8.62 -2.05 1.99
N LYS A 27 -8.40 -3.32 2.34
CA LYS A 27 -8.80 -3.87 3.64
C LYS A 27 -8.04 -3.17 4.76
N ALA A 28 -6.73 -3.01 4.59
CA ALA A 28 -5.87 -2.32 5.54
C ALA A 28 -6.32 -0.87 5.79
N ILE A 29 -6.68 -0.12 4.74
CA ILE A 29 -7.19 1.24 4.87
C ILE A 29 -8.56 1.28 5.56
N ASN A 30 -9.44 0.33 5.27
CA ASN A 30 -10.78 0.27 5.86
C ASN A 30 -10.77 0.00 7.37
N GLU A 31 -9.72 -0.60 7.91
CA GLU A 31 -9.51 -0.74 9.36
C GLU A 31 -9.14 0.59 10.05
N ILE A 32 -8.64 1.57 9.29
CA ILE A 32 -8.26 2.87 9.80
C ILE A 32 -9.50 3.77 9.87
N LYS A 33 -10.07 3.87 11.07
CA LYS A 33 -11.16 4.81 11.35
C LYS A 33 -10.80 6.22 10.88
N TYR A 34 -11.79 6.92 10.31
CA TYR A 34 -11.71 8.30 9.83
C TYR A 34 -10.93 8.51 8.54
N VAL A 35 -10.46 7.44 7.90
CA VAL A 35 -9.87 7.46 6.56
C VAL A 35 -10.80 6.75 5.60
N LYS A 36 -10.93 7.25 4.38
CA LYS A 36 -11.67 6.61 3.29
C LYS A 36 -10.80 6.56 2.05
N LEU A 37 -10.71 5.38 1.47
CA LEU A 37 -10.15 5.19 0.13
C LEU A 37 -11.18 5.68 -0.90
N VAL A 38 -10.74 6.50 -1.86
CA VAL A 38 -11.62 7.08 -2.89
C VAL A 38 -11.68 6.20 -4.13
N ASN A 39 -10.52 5.72 -4.57
CA ASN A 39 -10.32 4.93 -5.77
C ASN A 39 -9.44 3.72 -5.44
N ASP A 40 -9.47 2.70 -6.29
CA ASP A 40 -8.59 1.54 -6.12
C ASP A 40 -7.12 1.97 -6.07
N PRO A 41 -6.30 1.35 -5.19
CA PRO A 41 -4.89 1.67 -5.10
C PRO A 41 -4.21 1.42 -6.44
N ARG A 42 -3.40 2.39 -6.88
CA ARG A 42 -2.54 2.19 -8.03
C ARG A 42 -1.23 1.60 -7.55
N ILE A 43 -0.90 0.43 -8.08
CA ILE A 43 0.30 -0.32 -7.77
C ILE A 43 1.22 -0.25 -8.99
N SER A 44 2.47 0.16 -8.78
CA SER A 44 3.52 0.12 -9.79
C SER A 44 4.69 -0.67 -9.26
N PHE A 45 5.37 -1.36 -10.16
CA PHE A 45 6.58 -2.11 -9.86
C PHE A 45 7.75 -1.37 -10.46
N ASP A 46 8.89 -1.46 -9.80
CA ASP A 46 10.09 -0.80 -10.31
C ASP A 46 10.65 -1.51 -11.55
N GLU A 47 11.67 -0.93 -12.19
CA GLU A 47 12.20 -1.44 -13.47
C GLU A 47 12.68 -2.89 -13.40
N LYS A 48 13.07 -3.36 -12.22
CA LYS A 48 13.52 -4.74 -11.96
C LYS A 48 12.38 -5.66 -11.53
N ASN A 49 11.21 -5.11 -11.27
CA ASN A 49 10.06 -5.78 -10.68
C ASN A 49 10.42 -6.50 -9.36
N ASP A 50 11.34 -5.94 -8.58
CA ASP A 50 11.74 -6.51 -7.27
C ASP A 50 11.16 -5.72 -6.10
N ASN A 51 10.55 -4.57 -6.37
CA ASN A 51 9.90 -3.75 -5.36
C ASN A 51 8.62 -3.09 -5.89
N VAL A 52 7.83 -2.54 -4.97
CA VAL A 52 6.51 -1.96 -5.21
C VAL A 52 6.45 -0.50 -4.77
N GLU A 53 5.78 0.29 -5.59
CA GLU A 53 5.36 1.65 -5.29
C GLU A 53 3.83 1.69 -5.22
N ILE A 54 3.30 2.28 -4.14
CA ILE A 54 1.87 2.26 -3.82
C ILE A 54 1.35 3.69 -3.86
N TYR A 55 0.29 3.93 -4.63
CA TYR A 55 -0.37 5.23 -4.72
C TYR A 55 -1.81 5.16 -4.24
N LEU A 56 -2.15 6.04 -3.31
CA LEU A 56 -3.44 6.07 -2.61
C LEU A 56 -4.11 7.43 -2.75
N GLU A 57 -5.40 7.41 -3.03
CA GLU A 57 -6.25 8.60 -3.03
C GLU A 57 -7.21 8.53 -1.84
N LEU A 58 -7.01 9.42 -0.87
CA LEU A 58 -7.67 9.34 0.44
C LEU A 58 -8.52 10.58 0.74
N LYS A 59 -9.62 10.34 1.45
CA LYS A 59 -10.41 11.35 2.14
C LYS A 59 -10.33 11.15 3.64
N PHE A 60 -10.25 12.25 4.38
CA PHE A 60 -10.15 12.23 5.83
C PHE A 60 -11.38 12.85 6.48
N LYS A 61 -11.77 12.37 7.66
CA LYS A 61 -12.86 12.99 8.42
C LYS A 61 -12.45 14.39 8.85
N THR A 62 -13.36 15.34 8.72
CA THR A 62 -13.25 16.70 9.27
C THR A 62 -13.03 16.67 10.80
N ASN A 63 -12.33 17.68 11.32
CA ASN A 63 -12.02 17.83 12.76
C ASN A 63 -11.22 16.66 13.37
N LYS A 64 -10.38 16.01 12.57
CA LYS A 64 -9.41 15.00 13.02
C LYS A 64 -8.00 15.44 12.70
N ASP A 65 -7.04 14.91 13.45
CA ASP A 65 -5.62 15.10 13.20
C ASP A 65 -5.22 14.32 11.95
N VAL A 66 -5.11 15.05 10.84
CA VAL A 66 -4.80 14.49 9.51
C VAL A 66 -3.39 13.94 9.48
N ASP A 67 -2.44 14.61 10.12
CA ASP A 67 -1.03 14.20 10.14
C ASP A 67 -0.87 12.88 10.87
N ALA A 68 -1.56 12.71 12.00
CA ALA A 68 -1.58 11.44 12.73
C ALA A 68 -2.25 10.32 11.91
N LEU A 69 -3.34 10.62 11.20
CA LEU A 69 -4.01 9.64 10.34
C LEU A 69 -3.15 9.23 9.15
N ILE A 70 -2.44 10.17 8.52
CA ILE A 70 -1.49 9.91 7.43
C ILE A 70 -0.36 9.01 7.92
N LYS A 71 0.27 9.32 9.07
CA LYS A 71 1.30 8.46 9.66
C LYS A 71 0.79 7.04 9.91
N LYS A 72 -0.44 6.92 10.43
CA LYS A 72 -1.08 5.63 10.65
C LYS A 72 -1.33 4.86 9.34
N VAL A 73 -1.73 5.55 8.28
CA VAL A 73 -1.85 4.97 6.94
C VAL A 73 -0.50 4.43 6.47
N PHE A 74 0.57 5.23 6.56
CA PHE A 74 1.91 4.79 6.15
C PHE A 74 2.36 3.54 6.89
N SER A 75 2.30 3.54 8.22
CA SER A 75 2.71 2.39 9.03
C SER A 75 1.90 1.12 8.72
N LYS A 76 0.59 1.25 8.54
CA LYS A 76 -0.28 0.09 8.25
C LYS A 76 -0.04 -0.47 6.85
N ILE A 77 0.17 0.39 5.85
CA ILE A 77 0.47 -0.07 4.49
C ILE A 77 1.84 -0.71 4.40
N GLU A 78 2.83 -0.15 5.10
CA GLU A 78 4.16 -0.73 5.21
C GLU A 78 4.11 -2.12 5.86
N GLU A 79 3.43 -2.25 7.01
CA GLU A 79 3.23 -3.52 7.72
C GLU A 79 2.58 -4.58 6.81
N GLU A 80 1.48 -4.25 6.14
CA GLU A 80 0.77 -5.20 5.29
C GLU A 80 1.56 -5.56 4.02
N THR A 81 2.38 -4.64 3.52
CA THR A 81 3.27 -4.93 2.39
C THR A 81 4.38 -5.88 2.83
N ILE A 82 5.01 -5.64 3.98
CA ILE A 82 6.01 -6.54 4.57
C ILE A 82 5.39 -7.91 4.84
N ASN A 83 4.18 -7.98 5.38
CA ASN A 83 3.50 -9.26 5.60
C ASN A 83 3.22 -10.02 4.29
N LEU A 84 3.01 -9.31 3.18
CA LEU A 84 2.70 -9.92 1.88
C LEU A 84 3.96 -10.37 1.12
N ILE A 85 5.03 -9.57 1.15
CA ILE A 85 6.20 -9.75 0.29
C ILE A 85 7.56 -9.75 1.02
N ASP A 86 7.58 -9.62 2.34
CA ASP A 86 8.78 -9.53 3.19
C ASP A 86 9.76 -8.41 2.77
N ILE A 87 9.24 -7.37 2.14
CA ILE A 87 10.01 -6.21 1.66
C ILE A 87 9.26 -4.93 2.01
N THR A 88 10.00 -3.92 2.46
CA THR A 88 9.48 -2.56 2.63
C THR A 88 9.19 -1.94 1.25
N PRO A 89 7.98 -1.41 1.01
CA PRO A 89 7.66 -0.77 -0.25
C PRO A 89 8.62 0.38 -0.51
N LYS A 90 9.14 0.46 -1.73
CA LYS A 90 10.07 1.50 -2.16
C LYS A 90 9.49 2.91 -1.97
N ASN A 91 8.19 3.05 -2.19
CA ASN A 91 7.50 4.32 -2.08
C ASN A 91 6.02 4.12 -1.74
N ILE A 92 5.49 4.96 -0.86
CA ILE A 92 4.06 5.08 -0.60
C ILE A 92 3.71 6.55 -0.87
N GLN A 93 2.75 6.78 -1.77
CA GLN A 93 2.28 8.12 -2.11
C GLN A 93 0.83 8.26 -1.71
N VAL A 94 0.52 9.35 -1.01
CA VAL A 94 -0.84 9.67 -0.59
C VAL A 94 -1.25 10.99 -1.21
N ARG A 95 -2.31 10.98 -2.01
CA ARG A 95 -3.00 12.18 -2.48
C ARG A 95 -4.26 12.41 -1.67
N ILE A 96 -4.34 13.55 -1.02
CA ILE A 96 -5.52 13.99 -0.27
C ILE A 96 -6.53 14.56 -1.26
N ILE A 97 -7.67 13.88 -1.43
CA ILE A 97 -8.74 14.29 -2.35
C ILE A 97 -9.79 15.16 -1.66
N GLY A 98 -9.81 15.19 -0.33
CA GLY A 98 -10.64 16.11 0.45
C GLY A 98 -11.02 15.60 1.81
N PHE A 99 -12.03 16.25 2.40
CA PHE A 99 -12.54 15.95 3.74
C PHE A 99 -14.03 15.60 3.72
N TYR A 100 -14.51 14.87 4.74
CA TYR A 100 -15.92 14.48 4.88
C TYR A 100 -16.42 14.47 6.33
#